data_AF-A0A7S0YSP3-F1
#
_entry.id   AF-A0A7S0YSP3-F1
#
_cell.length_a   1.000
_cell.length_b   1.000
_cell.length_c   1.000
_cell.angle_alpha   90.00
_cell.angle_beta   90.00
_cell.angle_gamma   90.00
#
_symmetry.space_group_name_H-M   'P 1'
#
loop_
_entity.id
_entity.type
_entity.pdbx_description
1 polymer ?
#
loop_
_entity_poly.entity_id
_entity_poly.type
_entity_poly.pdbx_seq_one_letter_code
_entity_poly.pdbx_strand_id
1 'polypeptide(L)'
;ATKMRSSALSVLLVVASAALAHGEQFEVIQPVENPHAVGKTGDQVCESGLSPSSCAALGALDVTQVIAAPIVTQPDTLLGIVRKKYLGVEVPIYNFVQSVRLNPDQLPFKIVRVRTIDMEGVTVLPVDPVSAADSWFPGYHWDVVVCEKCDGWRHLGWYFRGGPGGGDPFFALIVDYAEGRRSEGSGRASVLDAITVGVRAPAW
;
A
#
# COMPACT_ATOMS: atom_id res chain seq x y z
N ALA A 1 -33.80 -0.06 -79.91
CA ALA A 1 -34.50 0.53 -78.76
C ALA A 1 -34.27 -0.36 -77.55
N THR A 2 -33.25 -0.03 -76.76
CA THR A 2 -32.63 -0.92 -75.76
C THR A 2 -33.07 -0.45 -74.38
N LYS A 3 -33.76 -1.31 -73.62
CA LYS A 3 -34.36 -1.00 -72.32
C LYS A 3 -33.47 -1.56 -71.20
N MET A 4 -32.62 -0.71 -70.62
CA MET A 4 -31.80 -1.05 -69.45
C MET A 4 -32.63 -0.97 -68.16
N ARG A 5 -32.64 -2.05 -67.39
CA ARG A 5 -33.21 -2.12 -66.04
C ARG A 5 -32.14 -1.67 -65.04
N SER A 6 -32.46 -0.67 -64.23
CA SER A 6 -31.63 -0.22 -63.11
C SER A 6 -32.12 -0.88 -61.83
N SER A 7 -31.27 -1.72 -61.24
CA SER A 7 -31.50 -2.35 -59.93
C SER A 7 -30.82 -1.50 -58.87
N ALA A 8 -31.60 -0.87 -58.01
CA ALA A 8 -31.11 -0.14 -56.85
C ALA A 8 -30.74 -1.13 -55.73
N LEU A 9 -29.47 -1.10 -55.32
CA LEU A 9 -28.94 -1.86 -54.19
C LEU A 9 -29.12 -1.03 -52.91
N SER A 10 -30.01 -1.46 -52.02
CA SER A 10 -30.14 -0.87 -50.69
C SER A 10 -29.06 -1.42 -49.77
N VAL A 11 -28.09 -0.59 -49.40
CA VAL A 11 -27.08 -0.90 -48.38
C VAL A 11 -27.64 -0.48 -47.01
N LEU A 12 -28.08 -1.46 -46.22
CA LEU A 12 -28.43 -1.24 -44.81
C LEU A 12 -27.14 -1.23 -43.97
N LEU A 13 -26.79 -0.06 -43.43
CA LEU A 13 -25.69 0.09 -42.49
C LEU A 13 -26.24 -0.16 -41.07
N VAL A 14 -25.94 -1.31 -40.48
CA VAL A 14 -26.24 -1.61 -39.07
C VAL A 14 -25.09 -1.12 -38.21
N VAL A 15 -25.25 0.01 -37.53
CA VAL A 15 -24.29 0.51 -36.54
C VAL A 15 -24.57 -0.19 -35.21
N ALA A 16 -23.83 -1.27 -34.94
CA ALA A 16 -23.85 -1.93 -33.65
C ALA A 16 -23.11 -1.06 -32.62
N SER A 17 -23.87 -0.43 -31.72
CA SER A 17 -23.31 0.31 -30.58
C SER A 17 -22.87 -0.69 -29.51
N ALA A 18 -21.58 -1.04 -29.53
CA ALA A 18 -20.96 -1.77 -28.42
C ALA A 18 -20.80 -0.81 -27.23
N ALA A 19 -21.80 -0.78 -26.34
CA ALA A 19 -21.65 -0.17 -25.03
C ALA A 19 -20.63 -1.01 -24.24
N LEU A 20 -19.37 -0.57 -24.26
CA LEU A 20 -18.34 -1.07 -23.36
C LEU A 20 -18.76 -0.72 -21.93
N ALA A 21 -19.41 -1.67 -21.25
CA ALA A 21 -19.54 -1.66 -19.81
C ALA A 21 -18.12 -1.73 -19.24
N HIS A 22 -17.53 -0.56 -18.99
CA HIS A 22 -16.31 -0.45 -18.19
C HIS A 22 -16.71 -0.83 -16.78
N GLY A 23 -16.58 -2.11 -16.44
CA GLY A 23 -16.67 -2.53 -15.05
C GLY A 23 -15.60 -1.76 -14.29
N GLU A 24 -16.02 -0.86 -13.40
CA GLU A 24 -15.09 -0.22 -12.47
C GLU A 24 -14.47 -1.33 -11.62
N GLN A 25 -13.20 -1.62 -11.90
CA GLN A 25 -12.40 -2.48 -11.04
C GLN A 25 -12.13 -1.69 -9.76
N PHE A 26 -12.73 -2.14 -8.66
CA PHE A 26 -12.40 -1.61 -7.35
C PHE A 26 -11.11 -2.28 -6.89
N GLU A 27 -10.02 -1.53 -6.94
CA GLU A 27 -8.78 -1.92 -6.28
C GLU A 27 -8.97 -1.77 -4.77
N VAL A 28 -8.48 -2.73 -3.99
CA VAL A 28 -8.52 -2.62 -2.52
C VAL A 28 -7.12 -2.30 -2.05
N ILE A 29 -6.97 -1.18 -1.33
CA ILE A 29 -5.74 -0.83 -0.62
C ILE A 29 -6.02 -1.02 0.86
N GLN A 30 -5.20 -1.83 1.52
CA GLN A 30 -5.38 -2.16 2.93
C GLN A 30 -4.08 -1.95 3.70
N PRO A 31 -4.09 -1.21 4.82
CA PRO A 31 -3.00 -1.22 5.79
C PRO A 31 -2.76 -2.64 6.32
N VAL A 32 -1.51 -3.09 6.29
CA VAL A 32 -1.10 -4.42 6.75
C VAL A 32 0.00 -4.31 7.80
N GLU A 33 0.21 -5.40 8.53
CA GLU A 33 1.38 -5.53 9.40
C GLU A 33 2.67 -5.71 8.58
N ASN A 34 3.81 -5.46 9.22
CA ASN A 34 5.12 -5.64 8.62
C ASN A 34 5.29 -7.07 8.06
N PRO A 35 5.38 -7.25 6.72
CA PRO A 35 5.44 -8.57 6.10
C PRO A 35 6.74 -9.32 6.39
N HIS A 36 7.75 -8.64 6.93
CA HIS A 36 9.06 -9.22 7.30
C HIS A 36 9.16 -9.60 8.77
N ALA A 37 8.09 -9.41 9.55
CA ALA A 37 8.06 -9.85 10.94
C ALA A 37 7.96 -11.39 10.98
N VAL A 38 9.05 -12.05 11.39
CA VAL A 38 9.05 -13.51 11.54
C VAL A 38 8.39 -13.89 12.87
N GLY A 39 7.17 -14.46 12.79
CA GLY A 39 6.60 -15.41 13.73
C GLY A 39 6.39 -14.97 15.19
N LYS A 40 5.11 -14.85 15.57
CA LYS A 40 4.50 -15.84 16.46
C LYS A 40 3.11 -16.18 15.93
N THR A 41 3.02 -17.15 15.00
CA THR A 41 1.82 -17.98 14.84
C THR A 41 1.70 -18.94 16.04
N GLY A 42 1.74 -18.39 17.25
CA GLY A 42 1.34 -19.09 18.45
C GLY A 42 -0.13 -18.76 18.66
N ASP A 43 -1.00 -19.76 18.63
CA ASP A 43 -2.38 -19.72 19.10
C ASP A 43 -2.47 -19.35 20.60
N GLN A 44 -1.94 -18.19 21.01
CA GLN A 44 -2.26 -17.62 22.30
C GLN A 44 -3.59 -16.88 22.16
N VAL A 45 -4.66 -17.65 22.32
CA VAL A 45 -6.03 -17.17 22.46
C VAL A 45 -6.08 -16.24 23.68
N CYS A 46 -6.50 -14.97 23.51
CA CYS A 46 -6.77 -14.09 24.64
C CYS A 46 -7.94 -14.69 25.46
N GLU A 47 -7.73 -15.08 26.72
CA GLU A 47 -8.81 -15.49 27.63
C GLU A 47 -9.57 -14.32 28.27
N SER A 48 -9.21 -13.08 27.94
CA SER A 48 -9.94 -11.89 28.38
C SER A 48 -11.01 -11.54 27.36
N GLY A 49 -12.27 -11.51 27.77
CA GLY A 49 -13.45 -11.23 26.93
C GLY A 49 -13.53 -9.82 26.31
N LEU A 50 -12.40 -9.21 26.00
CA LEU A 50 -12.28 -8.09 25.06
C LEU A 50 -12.06 -8.70 23.67
N SER A 51 -12.84 -8.25 22.69
CA SER A 51 -12.77 -8.81 21.33
C SER A 51 -11.34 -8.70 20.76
N PRO A 52 -10.71 -9.79 20.27
CA PRO A 52 -9.39 -9.78 19.64
C PRO A 52 -9.35 -9.07 18.26
N SER A 53 -10.47 -8.48 17.85
CA SER A 53 -10.60 -7.61 16.67
C SER A 53 -10.48 -6.16 17.13
N SER A 54 -9.64 -5.29 16.62
CA SER A 54 -8.71 -5.27 15.51
C SER A 54 -7.86 -4.05 15.81
N CYS A 55 -6.60 -3.99 15.38
CA CYS A 55 -5.94 -2.70 15.40
C CYS A 55 -6.78 -1.75 14.52
N ALA A 56 -7.35 -0.67 15.05
CA ALA A 56 -8.22 0.19 14.26
C ALA A 56 -7.47 0.75 13.04
N ALA A 57 -6.16 1.00 13.20
CA ALA A 57 -5.24 1.36 12.14
C ALA A 57 -4.98 0.27 11.07
N LEU A 58 -5.36 -1.00 11.31
CA LEU A 58 -5.38 -2.08 10.30
C LEU A 58 -6.75 -2.22 9.60
N GLY A 59 -7.68 -1.30 9.87
CA GLY A 59 -8.98 -1.21 9.20
C GLY A 59 -8.87 -0.74 7.74
N ALA A 60 -9.99 -0.29 7.17
CA ALA A 60 -9.97 0.30 5.83
C ALA A 60 -9.14 1.59 5.82
N LEU A 61 -8.37 1.82 4.75
CA LEU A 61 -7.62 3.06 4.57
C LEU A 61 -8.60 4.25 4.47
N ASP A 62 -8.50 5.21 5.39
CA ASP A 62 -9.23 6.47 5.28
C ASP A 62 -8.63 7.35 4.19
N VAL A 63 -9.27 7.35 3.01
CA VAL A 63 -8.84 8.12 1.84
C VAL A 63 -8.83 9.64 2.07
N THR A 64 -9.58 10.14 3.05
CA THR A 64 -9.60 11.57 3.38
C THR A 64 -8.30 12.04 4.03
N GLN A 65 -7.56 11.10 4.65
CA GLN A 65 -6.29 11.37 5.31
C GLN A 65 -5.08 11.20 4.38
N VAL A 66 -5.26 10.66 3.17
CA VAL A 66 -4.16 10.39 2.23
C VAL A 66 -3.50 11.69 1.76
N ILE A 67 -2.16 11.71 1.80
CA ILE A 67 -1.34 12.84 1.34
C ILE A 67 -0.87 12.56 -0.08
N ALA A 68 -1.59 13.10 -1.07
CA ALA A 68 -1.27 12.93 -2.49
C ALA A 68 -0.17 13.88 -3.02
N ALA A 69 0.11 14.98 -2.31
CA ALA A 69 1.09 15.98 -2.72
C ALA A 69 2.49 15.37 -2.85
N PRO A 70 3.25 15.60 -3.95
CA PRO A 70 4.60 15.08 -4.11
C PRO A 70 5.52 15.43 -2.93
N ILE A 71 6.48 14.55 -2.64
CA ILE A 71 7.50 14.76 -1.61
C ILE A 71 8.85 14.30 -2.15
N VAL A 72 9.91 14.97 -1.70
CA VAL A 72 11.28 14.54 -1.96
C VAL A 72 11.52 13.22 -1.22
N THR A 73 12.10 12.26 -1.92
CA THR A 73 12.44 10.95 -1.38
C THR A 73 13.94 10.73 -1.46
N GLN A 74 14.44 9.86 -0.60
CA GLN A 74 15.82 9.43 -0.63
C GLN A 74 16.08 8.59 -1.91
N PRO A 75 17.08 8.94 -2.74
CA PRO A 75 17.20 8.44 -4.11
C PRO A 75 17.67 6.98 -4.22
N ASP A 76 18.43 6.47 -3.24
CA ASP A 76 18.95 5.10 -3.20
C ASP A 76 17.96 4.08 -2.62
N THR A 77 16.82 4.52 -2.07
CA THR A 77 15.83 3.64 -1.43
C THR A 77 14.49 3.59 -2.14
N LEU A 78 14.12 4.62 -2.93
CA LEU A 78 12.87 4.61 -3.68
C LEU A 78 12.98 3.70 -4.92
N LEU A 79 12.21 2.62 -4.96
CA LEU A 79 12.07 1.75 -6.13
C LEU A 79 11.09 2.33 -7.15
N GLY A 80 10.04 3.01 -6.69
CA GLY A 80 9.05 3.63 -7.56
C GLY A 80 7.75 4.02 -6.85
N ILE A 81 6.91 4.78 -7.53
CA ILE A 81 5.59 5.20 -7.04
C ILE A 81 4.52 4.62 -7.95
N VAL A 82 3.63 3.80 -7.38
CA VAL A 82 2.46 3.25 -8.07
C VAL A 82 1.24 4.07 -7.67
N ARG A 83 0.41 4.47 -8.62
CA ARG A 83 -0.84 5.19 -8.36
C ARG A 83 -2.02 4.24 -8.55
N LYS A 84 -2.86 4.11 -7.53
CA LYS A 84 -4.03 3.22 -7.51
C LYS A 84 -5.29 4.03 -7.24
N LYS A 85 -6.42 3.67 -7.86
CA LYS A 85 -7.70 4.38 -7.66
C LYS A 85 -8.48 3.64 -6.58
N TYR A 86 -8.60 4.24 -5.40
CA TYR A 86 -9.34 3.66 -4.28
C TYR A 86 -10.42 4.63 -3.81
N LEU A 87 -11.68 4.16 -3.79
CA LEU A 87 -12.85 4.99 -3.45
C LEU A 87 -12.91 6.32 -4.23
N GLY A 88 -12.53 6.29 -5.51
CA GLY A 88 -12.53 7.48 -6.37
C GLY A 88 -11.31 8.41 -6.20
N VAL A 89 -10.43 8.14 -5.24
CA VAL A 89 -9.23 8.93 -4.95
C VAL A 89 -8.01 8.23 -5.52
N GLU A 90 -7.10 8.99 -6.14
CA GLU A 90 -5.80 8.49 -6.54
C GLU A 90 -4.86 8.44 -5.34
N VAL A 91 -4.44 7.24 -4.96
CA VAL A 91 -3.57 6.99 -3.81
C VAL A 91 -2.15 6.68 -4.33
N PRO A 92 -1.15 7.52 -4.01
CA PRO A 92 0.25 7.21 -4.32
C PRO A 92 0.80 6.20 -3.30
N ILE A 93 1.23 5.06 -3.80
CA ILE A 93 1.88 3.99 -3.05
C ILE A 93 3.38 4.05 -3.36
N TYR A 94 4.18 4.35 -2.34
CA TYR A 94 5.62 4.41 -2.45
C TYR A 94 6.21 3.03 -2.20
N ASN A 95 7.05 2.56 -3.10
CA ASN A 95 7.78 1.31 -2.97
C ASN A 95 9.20 1.66 -2.57
N PHE A 96 9.55 1.40 -1.32
CA PHE A 96 10.87 1.63 -0.77
C PHE A 96 11.58 0.31 -0.49
N VAL A 97 12.90 0.37 -0.41
CA VAL A 97 13.72 -0.60 0.32
C VAL A 97 14.33 0.06 1.54
N GLN A 98 14.61 -0.73 2.58
CA GLN A 98 15.46 -0.23 3.67
C GLN A 98 16.84 0.14 3.14
N SER A 99 17.38 1.24 3.66
CA SER A 99 18.77 1.61 3.41
C SER A 99 19.71 0.50 3.87
N VAL A 100 20.74 0.21 3.08
CA VAL A 100 21.82 -0.73 3.43
C VAL A 100 22.52 -0.35 4.75
N ARG A 101 22.44 0.92 5.15
CA ARG A 101 23.02 1.43 6.41
C ARG A 101 22.21 0.99 7.63
N LEU A 102 20.91 0.76 7.47
CA LEU A 102 20.01 0.27 8.52
C LEU A 102 19.90 -1.26 8.52
N ASN A 103 19.80 -1.85 7.33
CA ASN A 103 19.66 -3.28 7.16
C ASN A 103 20.31 -3.74 5.84
N PRO A 104 21.34 -4.62 5.87
CA PRO A 104 22.01 -5.09 4.66
C PRO A 104 21.07 -5.83 3.71
N ASP A 105 19.97 -6.37 4.21
CA ASP A 105 18.99 -7.13 3.44
C ASP A 105 18.01 -6.25 2.66
N GLN A 106 18.03 -4.93 2.88
CA GLN A 106 17.25 -3.94 2.10
C GLN A 106 15.77 -4.32 1.96
N LEU A 107 15.11 -4.63 3.08
CA LEU A 107 13.74 -5.14 3.11
C LEU A 107 12.78 -4.19 2.37
N PRO A 108 11.96 -4.70 1.42
CA PRO A 108 11.04 -3.86 0.63
C PRO A 108 9.75 -3.54 1.39
N PHE A 109 9.25 -2.32 1.23
CA PHE A 109 8.01 -1.86 1.82
C PHE A 109 7.17 -1.08 0.81
N LYS A 110 5.87 -1.35 0.81
CA LYS A 110 4.85 -0.55 0.14
C LYS A 110 4.20 0.34 1.19
N ILE A 111 4.25 1.66 1.03
CA ILE A 111 3.70 2.58 2.01
C ILE A 111 2.77 3.63 1.40
N VAL A 112 1.78 4.05 2.18
CA VAL A 112 0.93 5.22 1.90
C VAL A 112 1.12 6.24 3.01
N ARG A 113 1.25 7.51 2.60
CA ARG A 113 1.33 8.63 3.55
C ARG A 113 -0.07 9.11 3.91
N VAL A 114 -0.34 9.23 5.20
CA VAL A 114 -1.60 9.73 5.77
C VAL A 114 -1.34 10.76 6.86
N ARG A 115 -2.23 11.74 7.02
CA ARG A 115 -2.10 12.81 8.02
C ARG A 115 -2.28 12.27 9.44
N THR A 116 -3.33 11.48 9.65
CA THR A 116 -3.68 10.89 10.93
C THR A 116 -4.13 9.45 10.74
N ILE A 117 -4.05 8.68 11.82
CA ILE A 117 -4.59 7.33 11.93
C ILE A 117 -5.45 7.24 13.19
N ASP A 118 -6.28 6.20 13.28
CA ASP A 118 -6.90 5.86 14.56
C ASP A 118 -5.81 5.39 15.52
N MET A 119 -5.69 6.09 16.65
CA MET A 119 -4.66 5.85 17.65
C MET A 119 -5.09 4.82 18.72
N GLU A 120 -6.32 4.29 18.65
CA GLU A 120 -6.77 3.26 19.59
C GLU A 120 -5.89 2.01 19.50
N GLY A 121 -5.19 1.69 20.60
CA GLY A 121 -4.25 0.58 20.68
C GLY A 121 -2.94 0.78 19.91
N VAL A 122 -2.66 2.01 19.44
CA VAL A 122 -1.43 2.33 18.69
C VAL A 122 -0.45 3.09 19.57
N THR A 123 0.82 2.68 19.52
CA THR A 123 1.94 3.35 20.17
C THR A 123 2.98 3.76 19.13
N VAL A 124 3.59 4.92 19.35
CA VAL A 124 4.76 5.39 18.58
C VAL A 124 6.00 5.17 19.44
N LEU A 125 6.89 4.29 18.99
CA LEU A 125 8.14 3.96 19.65
C LEU A 125 9.26 4.85 19.11
N PRO A 126 9.86 5.72 19.94
CA PRO A 126 10.88 6.64 19.49
C PRO A 126 12.14 5.89 19.04
N VAL A 127 12.73 6.36 17.95
CA VAL A 127 14.00 5.84 17.44
C VAL A 127 15.10 6.83 17.79
N ASP A 128 16.31 6.32 18.02
CA ASP A 128 17.44 7.18 18.33
C ASP A 128 17.70 8.17 17.18
N PRO A 129 18.13 9.42 17.46
CA PRO A 129 18.24 10.45 16.43
C PRO A 129 19.20 10.11 15.28
N VAL A 130 20.21 9.26 15.51
CA VAL A 130 21.20 8.90 14.49
C VAL A 130 20.55 7.96 13.47
N SER A 131 19.87 6.92 13.94
CA SER A 131 19.13 6.00 13.07
C SER A 131 17.94 6.68 12.41
N ALA A 132 17.20 7.52 13.16
CA ALA A 132 16.03 8.23 12.65
C ALA A 132 16.37 9.25 11.54
N ALA A 133 17.63 9.73 11.49
CA ALA A 133 18.10 10.62 10.43
C ALA A 133 18.30 9.90 9.08
N ASP A 134 18.45 8.58 9.07
CA ASP A 134 18.47 7.78 7.83
C ASP A 134 17.02 7.54 7.37
N SER A 135 16.44 8.55 6.73
CA SER A 135 15.02 8.64 6.42
C SER A 135 14.74 8.57 4.93
N TRP A 136 13.71 7.80 4.56
CA TRP A 136 13.15 7.79 3.19
C TRP A 136 12.67 9.16 2.71
N PHE A 137 12.35 10.08 3.64
CA PHE A 137 11.92 11.44 3.35
C PHE A 137 12.93 12.41 3.97
N PRO A 138 13.84 12.99 3.16
CA PRO A 138 14.82 13.96 3.64
C PRO A 138 14.17 15.13 4.39
N GLY A 139 14.78 15.52 5.52
CA GLY A 139 14.22 16.55 6.41
C GLY A 139 13.26 16.02 7.46
N TYR A 140 12.98 14.72 7.50
CA TYR A 140 12.17 14.07 8.54
C TYR A 140 12.98 13.07 9.35
N HIS A 141 12.62 12.92 10.62
CA HIS A 141 13.02 11.79 11.47
C HIS A 141 11.85 10.81 11.59
N TRP A 142 12.13 9.51 11.65
CA TRP A 142 11.09 8.50 11.78
C TRP A 142 11.10 7.82 13.15
N ASP A 143 9.91 7.49 13.63
CA ASP A 143 9.67 6.62 14.77
C ASP A 143 8.83 5.41 14.32
N VAL A 144 8.90 4.30 15.04
CA VAL A 144 8.18 3.07 14.69
C VAL A 144 6.74 3.14 15.20
N VAL A 145 5.76 2.88 14.35
CA VAL A 145 4.35 2.82 14.71
C VAL A 145 3.95 1.37 14.90
N VAL A 146 3.54 1.02 16.11
CA VAL A 146 3.17 -0.33 16.48
C VAL A 146 1.74 -0.36 17.02
N CYS A 147 1.03 -1.44 16.74
CA CYS A 147 -0.19 -1.77 17.43
C CYS A 147 0.11 -2.71 18.58
N GLU A 148 -0.41 -2.39 19.77
CA GLU A 148 -0.40 -3.29 20.91
C GLU A 148 -1.61 -4.23 20.83
N LYS A 149 -1.37 -5.53 20.95
CA LYS A 149 -2.40 -6.57 21.05
C LYS A 149 -2.00 -7.62 22.07
N CYS A 150 -2.93 -8.49 22.46
CA CYS A 150 -2.65 -9.56 23.42
C CYS A 150 -1.49 -10.47 22.99
N ASP A 151 -1.28 -10.64 21.68
CA ASP A 151 -0.26 -11.49 21.07
C ASP A 151 1.09 -10.78 20.84
N GLY A 152 1.19 -9.50 21.24
CA GLY A 152 2.40 -8.69 21.16
C GLY A 152 2.24 -7.43 20.32
N TRP A 153 3.36 -6.98 19.76
CA TRP A 153 3.43 -5.73 19.00
C TRP A 153 3.41 -6.02 17.50
N ARG A 154 2.56 -5.30 16.76
CA ARG A 154 2.49 -5.38 15.30
C ARG A 154 2.98 -4.08 14.68
N HIS A 155 4.09 -4.13 13.96
CA HIS A 155 4.62 -2.97 13.26
C HIS A 155 3.72 -2.60 12.08
N LEU A 156 3.14 -1.40 12.11
CA LEU A 156 2.19 -0.89 11.11
C LEU A 156 2.85 0.05 10.10
N GLY A 157 4.01 0.59 10.45
CA GLY A 157 4.74 1.56 9.64
C GLY A 157 5.44 2.60 10.52
N TRP A 158 5.51 3.84 10.05
CA TRP A 158 6.36 4.86 10.66
C TRP A 158 5.63 6.18 10.86
N TYR A 159 6.02 6.90 11.91
CA TYR A 159 5.62 8.28 12.13
C TYR A 159 6.78 9.19 11.77
N PHE A 160 6.60 10.06 10.79
CA PHE A 160 7.61 10.99 10.32
C PHE A 160 7.40 12.35 10.98
N ARG A 161 8.34 12.73 11.85
CA ARG A 161 8.40 14.05 12.48
C ARG A 161 9.22 15.00 11.63
N GLY A 162 8.73 16.23 11.45
CA GLY A 162 9.47 17.28 10.76
C GLY A 162 10.77 17.62 11.51
N GLY A 163 11.89 17.62 10.79
CA GLY A 163 13.17 18.19 11.20
C GLY A 163 13.49 19.46 10.41
N PRO A 164 14.75 19.92 10.42
CA PRO A 164 15.18 21.04 9.58
C PRO A 164 14.92 20.76 8.09
N GLY A 165 14.06 21.57 7.46
CA GLY A 165 13.66 21.39 6.06
C GLY A 165 12.52 20.38 5.83
N GLY A 166 12.02 19.74 6.89
CA GLY A 166 10.79 18.95 6.86
C GLY A 166 9.54 19.84 6.88
N GLY A 167 8.40 19.25 6.52
CA GLY A 167 7.08 19.86 6.60
C GLY A 167 6.26 19.29 7.76
N ASP A 168 4.93 19.33 7.61
CA ASP A 168 3.99 18.78 8.59
C ASP A 168 4.25 17.28 8.83
N PRO A 169 4.13 16.80 10.08
CA PRO A 169 4.31 15.39 10.38
C PRO A 169 3.21 14.53 9.75
N PHE A 170 3.54 13.26 9.48
CA PHE A 170 2.60 12.31 8.89
C PHE A 170 2.92 10.87 9.28
N PHE A 171 1.98 9.98 9.06
CA PHE A 171 2.18 8.54 9.18
C PHE A 171 2.42 7.94 7.80
N ALA A 172 3.32 6.96 7.72
CA ALA A 172 3.53 6.11 6.58
C ALA A 172 3.11 4.69 6.94
N LEU A 173 1.91 4.30 6.52
CA LEU A 173 1.37 2.97 6.80
C LEU A 173 1.87 1.97 5.77
N ILE A 174 2.28 0.79 6.22
CA ILE A 174 2.54 -0.35 5.35
C ILE A 174 1.22 -0.79 4.76
N VAL A 175 1.15 -0.93 3.45
CA VAL A 175 -0.07 -1.35 2.75
C VAL A 175 0.19 -2.56 1.87
N ASP A 176 -0.85 -3.33 1.63
CA ASP A 176 -0.93 -4.20 0.48
C ASP A 176 -2.10 -3.80 -0.41
N TYR A 177 -2.04 -4.21 -1.67
CA TYR A 177 -3.12 -3.98 -2.61
C TYR A 177 -3.33 -5.21 -3.49
N ALA A 178 -4.58 -5.63 -3.62
CA ALA A 178 -4.96 -6.69 -4.53
C ALA A 178 -5.45 -6.07 -5.85
N GLU A 179 -4.88 -6.53 -6.96
CA GLU A 179 -5.54 -6.35 -8.25
C GLU A 179 -6.74 -7.28 -8.29
N GLY A 180 -7.95 -6.73 -8.43
CA GLY A 180 -9.16 -7.51 -8.54
C GLY A 180 -9.17 -8.36 -9.82
N ARG A 181 -8.52 -9.53 -9.82
CA ARG A 181 -8.75 -10.57 -10.83
C ARG A 181 -9.85 -11.48 -10.32
N ARG A 182 -10.99 -11.49 -11.02
CA ARG A 182 -11.87 -12.67 -10.98
C ARG A 182 -11.03 -13.87 -11.41
N SER A 183 -11.05 -14.90 -10.58
CA SER A 183 -10.60 -16.25 -10.90
C SER A 183 -11.20 -16.68 -12.25
N GLU A 184 -10.40 -16.61 -13.31
CA GLU A 184 -10.49 -17.51 -14.47
C GLU A 184 -9.06 -17.96 -14.78
N GLY A 185 -8.85 -19.27 -14.71
CA GLY A 185 -7.53 -19.87 -14.60
C GLY A 185 -6.65 -19.64 -15.82
N SER A 186 -5.37 -19.40 -15.58
CA SER A 186 -4.27 -20.06 -16.31
C SER A 186 -2.98 -19.67 -15.61
N GLY A 187 -2.24 -20.68 -15.15
CA GLY A 187 -0.97 -20.49 -14.48
C GLY A 187 0.08 -19.82 -15.38
N ARG A 188 1.12 -19.29 -14.72
CA ARG A 188 2.40 -18.79 -15.25
C ARG A 188 2.58 -17.26 -15.41
N ALA A 189 1.93 -16.44 -14.58
CA ALA A 189 2.24 -15.00 -14.53
C ALA A 189 2.39 -14.37 -13.13
N SER A 190 2.80 -15.15 -12.11
CA SER A 190 3.16 -14.60 -10.78
C SER A 190 4.48 -15.18 -10.27
N VAL A 191 5.53 -15.15 -11.11
CA VAL A 191 6.89 -15.56 -10.68
C VAL A 191 7.78 -14.35 -10.35
N LEU A 192 7.31 -13.11 -10.57
CA LEU A 192 8.03 -11.90 -10.16
C LEU A 192 7.52 -11.24 -8.87
N ASP A 193 6.36 -11.65 -8.35
CA ASP A 193 5.84 -11.20 -7.04
C ASP A 193 6.32 -12.06 -5.86
N ALA A 194 7.05 -13.14 -6.14
CA ALA A 194 7.64 -14.00 -5.12
C ALA A 194 9.12 -13.62 -4.88
N ILE A 195 9.39 -12.36 -4.58
CA ILE A 195 10.70 -11.94 -4.08
C ILE A 195 10.71 -12.13 -2.56
N THR A 196 11.15 -13.31 -2.16
CA THR A 196 11.81 -13.65 -0.89
C THR A 196 11.15 -13.16 0.41
N VAL A 197 10.05 -13.82 0.81
CA VAL A 197 9.65 -13.86 2.23
C VAL A 197 10.59 -14.81 2.95
N GLY A 198 11.45 -14.29 3.82
CA GLY A 198 12.37 -15.12 4.61
C GLY A 198 13.59 -14.42 5.20
N VAL A 199 13.70 -13.10 5.06
CA VAL A 199 14.85 -12.36 5.58
C VAL A 199 14.48 -11.62 6.86
N ARG A 200 15.32 -11.81 7.89
CA ARG A 200 15.07 -11.44 9.28
C ARG A 200 15.00 -9.93 9.43
N ALA A 201 13.84 -9.39 9.79
CA ALA A 201 13.81 -8.06 10.38
C ALA A 201 14.57 -8.09 11.73
N PRO A 202 15.49 -7.15 11.99
CA PRO A 202 16.14 -7.07 13.29
C PRO A 202 15.10 -6.88 14.40
N ALA A 203 15.37 -7.47 15.56
CA ALA A 203 14.66 -7.12 16.78
C ALA A 203 15.08 -5.70 17.14
N TRP A 204 14.14 -4.77 17.03
CA TRP A 204 14.24 -3.42 17.59
C TRP A 204 13.92 -3.45 19.08
#